data_AF-A0A2V5MJV7-F1
#
_entry.id   AF-A0A2V5MJV7-F1
#
_cell.length_a   1.000
_cell.length_b   1.000
_cell.length_c   1.000
_cell.angle_alpha   90.00
_cell.angle_beta   90.00
_cell.angle_gamma   90.00
#
_symmetry.space_group_name_H-M   'P 1'
#
loop_
_entity.id
_entity.type
_entity.pdbx_description
1 polymer ?
#
loop_
_entity_poly.entity_id
_entity_poly.type
_entity_poly.pdbx_seq_one_letter_code
_entity_poly.pdbx_strand_id
1 'polypeptide(L)'
;MKRYLTALFLSAALAGSVSLRADEHEHHSDKHNKRYYDRDARDYHEWNEHENELYRQYQKENRKREREFAKLNRKEREEYFRWRHHHPDMDRR
;
A
#
# COMPACT_ATOMS: atom_id res chain seq x y z
N MET A 1 26.11 23.29 -24.52
CA MET A 1 26.15 23.01 -25.97
C MET A 1 27.33 22.09 -26.27
N LYS A 2 27.07 20.80 -26.53
CA LYS A 2 27.90 19.87 -27.33
C LYS A 2 27.09 18.58 -27.51
N ARG A 3 26.75 18.30 -28.77
CA ARG A 3 25.93 17.18 -29.27
C ARG A 3 26.90 16.24 -30.00
N TYR A 4 26.87 14.95 -29.69
CA TYR A 4 27.45 13.88 -30.51
C TYR A 4 26.45 12.70 -30.41
N LEU A 5 25.60 12.51 -31.43
CA LEU A 5 25.82 11.63 -32.59
C LEU A 5 25.99 10.17 -32.14
N THR A 6 24.91 9.48 -31.80
CA THR A 6 24.15 8.51 -32.64
C THR A 6 24.91 7.30 -33.20
N ALA A 7 24.26 6.15 -33.01
CA ALA A 7 24.27 4.90 -33.77
C ALA A 7 25.24 3.83 -33.21
N LEU A 8 24.89 2.54 -33.07
CA LEU A 8 23.80 1.72 -33.61
C LEU A 8 23.42 0.66 -32.56
N PHE A 9 22.15 0.57 -32.14
CA PHE A 9 21.66 -0.63 -31.47
C PHE A 9 20.85 -1.46 -32.46
N LEU A 10 21.55 -2.44 -33.04
CA LEU A 10 20.98 -3.49 -33.87
C LEU A 10 20.41 -4.55 -32.92
N SER A 11 19.08 -4.69 -32.84
CA SER A 11 18.49 -5.91 -32.28
C SER A 11 17.22 -6.24 -33.05
N ALA A 12 17.36 -7.25 -33.90
CA ALA A 12 16.32 -7.78 -34.75
C ALA A 12 15.57 -8.90 -34.01
N ALA A 13 14.25 -8.89 -34.26
CA ALA A 13 13.28 -9.98 -34.22
C ALA A 13 12.98 -10.63 -32.86
N LEU A 14 11.82 -10.35 -32.27
CA LEU A 14 10.49 -10.94 -32.53
C LEU A 14 10.27 -12.29 -31.83
N ALA A 15 9.15 -12.31 -31.09
CA ALA A 15 8.41 -13.48 -30.64
C ALA A 15 9.07 -14.32 -29.52
N GLY A 16 9.10 -13.76 -28.31
CA GLY A 16 8.97 -14.52 -27.08
C GLY A 16 7.56 -14.29 -26.52
N SER A 17 6.81 -15.36 -26.28
CA SER A 17 5.42 -15.37 -25.84
C SER A 17 5.11 -14.32 -24.78
N VAL A 18 4.06 -13.51 -25.01
CA VAL A 18 3.36 -12.83 -23.91
C VAL A 18 2.71 -13.93 -23.09
N SER A 19 3.47 -14.51 -22.16
CA SER A 19 2.86 -15.07 -20.96
C SER A 19 2.42 -13.86 -20.15
N LEU A 20 1.20 -13.40 -20.40
CA LEU A 20 0.38 -12.79 -19.37
C LEU A 20 0.22 -13.86 -18.29
N ARG A 21 1.26 -14.03 -17.47
CA ARG A 21 1.06 -14.51 -16.13
C ARG A 21 0.44 -13.31 -15.44
N ALA A 22 -0.89 -13.27 -15.47
CA ALA A 22 -1.61 -12.80 -14.31
C ALA A 22 -0.98 -13.60 -13.17
N ASP A 23 -0.04 -12.97 -12.47
CA ASP A 23 0.40 -13.45 -11.18
C ASP A 23 -0.86 -13.32 -10.34
N GLU A 24 -1.64 -14.40 -10.40
CA GLU A 24 -2.61 -14.80 -9.42
C GLU A 24 -2.01 -14.38 -8.10
N HIS A 25 -2.64 -13.39 -7.46
CA HIS A 25 -2.28 -12.89 -6.15
C HIS A 25 -2.02 -14.12 -5.28
N GLU A 26 -0.75 -14.52 -5.17
CA GLU A 26 -0.37 -15.70 -4.43
C GLU A 26 -0.68 -15.32 -2.99
N HIS A 27 -1.83 -15.79 -2.53
CA HIS A 27 -2.22 -15.85 -1.14
C HIS A 27 -1.24 -16.80 -0.46
N HIS A 28 -0.01 -16.33 -0.27
CA HIS A 28 0.92 -16.86 0.72
C HIS A 28 0.31 -16.58 2.08
N SER A 29 -0.54 -17.52 2.48
CA SER A 29 -1.13 -17.67 3.80
C SER A 29 -0.04 -18.10 4.79
N ASP A 30 0.92 -17.24 5.08
CA ASP A 30 1.90 -17.52 6.12
C ASP A 30 2.22 -16.25 6.91
N LYS A 31 1.71 -16.26 8.16
CA LYS A 31 1.89 -15.29 9.25
C LYS A 31 1.14 -13.97 9.12
N HIS A 32 -0.10 -13.94 9.60
CA HIS A 32 -0.71 -12.82 10.37
C HIS A 32 -0.63 -11.37 9.81
N ASN A 33 -0.19 -11.14 8.58
CA ASN A 33 -0.17 -9.83 7.95
C ASN A 33 -1.58 -9.50 7.45
N LYS A 34 -2.41 -8.96 8.35
CA LYS A 34 -3.74 -8.45 7.99
C LYS A 34 -3.53 -7.28 7.03
N ARG A 35 -3.86 -7.44 5.76
CA ARG A 35 -3.79 -6.36 4.77
C ARG A 35 -5.19 -5.81 4.54
N TYR A 36 -5.29 -4.49 4.45
CA TYR A 36 -6.54 -3.79 4.20
C TYR A 36 -6.42 -2.96 2.93
N TYR A 37 -7.38 -3.13 2.04
CA TYR A 37 -7.42 -2.40 0.79
C TYR A 37 -7.99 -1.00 1.02
N ASP A 38 -7.22 0.03 0.67
CA ASP A 38 -7.70 1.41 0.61
C ASP A 38 -8.09 1.75 -0.84
N ARG A 39 -9.32 2.24 -1.00
CA ARG A 39 -9.84 2.64 -2.31
C ARG A 39 -9.47 4.05 -2.68
N ASP A 40 -9.22 4.93 -1.71
CA ASP A 40 -8.87 6.32 -1.95
C ASP A 40 -7.46 6.39 -2.57
N ALA A 41 -6.47 5.72 -1.96
CA ALA A 41 -5.12 5.60 -2.53
C ALA A 41 -4.95 4.46 -3.55
N ARG A 42 -5.93 3.54 -3.64
CA ARG A 42 -5.87 2.32 -4.46
C ARG A 42 -4.67 1.43 -4.10
N ASP A 43 -4.28 1.41 -2.84
CA ASP A 43 -3.17 0.63 -2.30
C ASP A 43 -3.64 -0.39 -1.24
N TYR A 44 -2.70 -1.19 -0.77
CA TYR A 44 -2.91 -2.15 0.31
C TYR A 44 -2.09 -1.72 1.52
N HIS A 45 -2.78 -1.39 2.61
CA HIS A 45 -2.15 -1.12 3.90
C HIS A 45 -1.90 -2.42 4.66
N GLU A 46 -0.65 -2.62 5.08
CA GLU A 46 -0.27 -3.73 5.95
C GLU A 46 -0.53 -3.36 7.40
N TRP A 47 -1.30 -4.17 8.12
CA TRP A 47 -1.59 -3.96 9.53
C TRP A 47 -0.54 -4.66 10.39
N ASN A 48 0.47 -3.89 10.79
CA ASN A 48 1.52 -4.33 11.70
C ASN A 48 1.32 -3.72 13.12
N GLU A 49 2.24 -3.99 14.04
CA GLU A 49 2.17 -3.44 15.41
C GLU A 49 2.28 -1.92 15.43
N HIS A 50 3.08 -1.33 14.53
CA HIS A 50 3.22 0.12 14.38
C HIS A 50 1.90 0.79 13.98
N GLU A 51 1.20 0.24 12.98
CA GLU A 51 -0.13 0.70 12.57
C GLU A 51 -1.15 0.62 13.72
N ASN A 52 -1.04 -0.37 14.60
CA ASN A 52 -1.89 -0.45 15.78
C ASN A 52 -1.63 0.69 16.78
N GLU A 53 -0.37 1.09 16.97
CA GLU A 53 -0.01 2.26 17.80
C GLU A 53 -0.51 3.56 17.18
N LEU A 54 -0.30 3.74 15.88
CA LEU A 54 -0.80 4.90 15.13
C LEU A 54 -2.33 4.99 15.18
N TYR A 55 -3.02 3.87 15.05
CA TYR A 55 -4.47 3.82 15.18
C TYR A 55 -4.95 4.16 16.60
N ARG A 56 -4.21 3.80 17.65
CA ARG A 56 -4.49 4.27 19.02
C ARG A 56 -4.30 5.78 19.15
N GLN A 57 -3.25 6.32 18.54
CA GLN A 57 -3.03 7.77 18.51
C GLN A 57 -4.14 8.50 17.76
N TYR A 58 -4.55 8.01 16.59
CA TYR A 58 -5.70 8.49 15.84
C TYR A 58 -6.96 8.54 16.71
N GLN A 59 -7.25 7.45 17.44
CA GLN A 59 -8.41 7.40 18.34
C GLN A 59 -8.34 8.45 19.44
N LYS A 60 -7.16 8.67 20.02
CA LYS A 60 -6.94 9.69 21.06
C LYS A 60 -7.12 11.10 20.51
N GLU A 61 -6.54 11.39 19.34
CA GLU A 61 -6.61 12.70 18.68
C GLU A 61 -8.03 13.05 18.23
N ASN A 62 -8.72 12.07 17.62
CA ASN A 62 -10.08 12.25 17.10
C ASN A 62 -11.17 11.98 18.15
N ARG A 63 -10.79 11.73 19.41
CA ARG A 63 -11.67 11.40 20.54
C ARG A 63 -12.65 10.26 20.20
N LYS A 64 -12.19 9.28 19.41
CA LYS A 64 -12.98 8.10 19.04
C LYS A 64 -12.96 7.09 20.20
N ARG A 65 -13.99 6.22 20.24
CA ARG A 65 -14.06 5.13 21.22
C ARG A 65 -12.96 4.11 20.94
N GLU A 66 -12.29 3.63 21.99
CA GLU A 66 -11.30 2.54 21.88
C GLU A 66 -11.98 1.27 21.34
N ARG A 67 -11.65 0.90 20.10
CA ARG A 67 -12.17 -0.29 19.43
C ARG A 67 -11.08 -0.88 18.56
N GLU A 68 -10.94 -2.19 18.56
CA GLU A 68 -10.01 -2.87 17.66
C GLU A 68 -10.33 -2.59 16.19
N PHE A 69 -9.29 -2.28 15.40
CA PHE A 69 -9.43 -1.99 13.97
C PHE A 69 -10.13 -3.10 13.19
N ALA A 70 -9.87 -4.36 13.56
CA ALA A 70 -10.51 -5.53 12.96
C ALA A 70 -12.03 -5.58 13.14
N LYS A 71 -12.58 -4.88 14.15
CA LYS A 71 -14.01 -4.80 14.45
C LYS A 71 -14.67 -3.56 13.83
N LEU A 72 -13.91 -2.70 13.14
CA LEU A 72 -14.43 -1.51 12.52
C LEU A 72 -15.20 -1.83 11.23
N ASN A 73 -16.27 -1.09 11.03
CA ASN A 73 -16.95 -1.09 9.76
C ASN A 73 -16.06 -0.46 8.69
N ARG A 74 -16.36 -0.77 7.43
CA ARG A 74 -15.60 -0.28 6.28
C ARG A 74 -15.43 1.25 6.28
N LYS A 75 -16.50 2.00 6.58
CA LYS A 75 -16.46 3.46 6.62
C LYS A 75 -15.47 4.00 7.67
N GLU A 76 -15.44 3.37 8.86
CA GLU A 76 -14.52 3.77 9.93
C GLU A 76 -13.05 3.49 9.56
N ARG A 77 -12.81 2.42 8.78
CA ARG A 77 -11.47 2.11 8.25
C ARG A 77 -11.03 3.12 7.19
N GLU A 78 -11.93 3.50 6.28
CA GLU A 78 -11.69 4.54 5.27
C GLU A 78 -11.39 5.90 5.95
N GLU A 79 -12.08 6.27 7.04
CA GLU A 79 -11.76 7.46 7.84
C GLU A 79 -10.33 7.42 8.41
N TYR A 80 -9.91 6.26 8.95
CA TYR A 80 -8.55 6.10 9.47
C TYR A 80 -7.49 6.22 8.37
N PHE A 81 -7.68 5.55 7.22
CA PHE A 81 -6.72 5.66 6.11
C PHE A 81 -6.62 7.09 5.60
N ARG A 82 -7.74 7.81 5.49
CA ARG A 82 -7.72 9.23 5.18
C ARG A 82 -6.88 10.03 6.17
N TRP A 83 -7.04 9.79 7.48
CA TRP A 83 -6.20 10.42 8.49
C TRP A 83 -4.72 10.03 8.35
N ARG A 84 -4.41 8.78 8.00
CA ARG A 84 -3.02 8.33 7.76
C ARG A 84 -2.37 9.04 6.57
N HIS A 85 -3.12 9.32 5.51
CA HIS A 85 -2.64 10.12 4.38
C HIS A 85 -2.25 11.55 4.79
N HIS A 86 -2.85 12.08 5.87
CA HIS A 86 -2.51 13.39 6.42
C HIS A 86 -1.37 13.35 7.45
N HIS A 87 -0.96 12.17 7.93
CA HIS A 87 0.09 11.98 8.93
C HIS A 87 1.20 11.03 8.44
N PRO A 88 1.90 11.34 7.33
CA PRO A 88 2.98 10.51 6.80
C PRO A 88 4.27 10.61 7.64
N ASP A 89 4.39 11.61 8.49
CA ASP A 89 5.54 11.87 9.36
C ASP A 89 5.68 10.82 10.48
N MET A 90 4.56 10.22 10.90
CA MET A 90 4.57 9.20 11.95
C MET A 90 5.18 7.84 11.52
N ASP A 91 5.61 7.74 10.26
CA ASP A 91 6.33 6.58 9.71
C ASP A 91 7.86 6.67 9.93
N ARG A 92 8.41 7.88 10.14
CA ARG A 92 9.87 8.13 10.14
C ARG A 92 10.56 8.00 11.51
N ARG A 93 9.96 7.32 12.48
CA ARG A 93 10.49 7.32 13.86
C ARG A 93 11.56 6.28 14.10
#